data_AF-D3HMX9-F1
#
_entry.id   AF-D3HMX9-F1
#
_cell.length_a   1.000
_cell.length_b   1.000
_cell.length_c   1.000
_cell.angle_alpha   90.00
_cell.angle_beta   90.00
_cell.angle_gamma   90.00
#
_symmetry.space_group_name_H-M   'P 1'
#
loop_
_entity.id
_entity.type
_entity.pdbx_description
1 polymer ?
#
loop_
_entity_poly.entity_id
_entity_poly.type
_entity_poly.pdbx_seq_one_letter_code
_entity_poly.pdbx_strand_id
1 'polypeptide(L)' 'MIKFYWELGTDLIEKQKNHQWGSHFLEQFSHDMRQALPEMQGFSKRNLEYMGRFAQLFRNCLGGTLCA' A
#
# COMPACT_ATOMS: atom_id res chain seq x y z
N MET A 1 2.57 -8.23 -11.52
CA MET A 1 2.15 -8.49 -10.12
C MET A 1 2.88 -7.58 -9.13
N ILE A 2 4.22 -7.60 -9.06
CA ILE A 2 4.98 -6.76 -8.10
C ILE A 2 4.74 -5.24 -8.27
N LYS A 3 4.67 -4.75 -9.51
CA LYS A 3 4.45 -3.32 -9.80
C LYS A 3 3.14 -2.78 -9.17
N PHE A 4 2.05 -3.53 -9.30
CA PHE A 4 0.75 -3.14 -8.73
C PHE A 4 0.81 -2.98 -7.21
N TYR A 5 1.41 -3.93 -6.50
CA TYR A 5 1.54 -3.85 -5.04
C TYR A 5 2.44 -2.69 -4.58
N TRP A 6 3.45 -2.35 -5.38
CA TRP A 6 4.29 -1.18 -5.13
C TRP A 6 3.54 0.14 -5.35
N GLU A 7 2.80 0.25 -6.46
CA GLU A 7 1.97 1.43 -6.77
C GLU A 7 0.90 1.63 -5.70
N LEU A 8 0.17 0.57 -5.33
CA LEU A 8 -0.84 0.61 -4.27
C LEU A 8 -0.22 1.00 -2.92
N GLY A 9 0.93 0.42 -2.57
CA GLY A 9 1.66 0.80 -1.35
C GLY A 9 2.06 2.28 -1.34
N THR A 10 2.50 2.81 -2.49
CA THR A 10 2.86 4.22 -2.65
C THR A 10 1.65 5.12 -2.46
N ASP A 11 0.53 4.79 -3.09
CA ASP A 11 -0.73 5.54 -2.98
C ASP A 11 -1.29 5.53 -1.55
N LEU A 12 -1.19 4.39 -0.85
CA LEU A 12 -1.59 4.28 0.56
C LEU A 12 -0.77 5.22 1.45
N ILE A 13 0.54 5.32 1.22
CA ILE A 13 1.42 6.22 1.98
C ILE A 13 1.11 7.68 1.67
N GLU A 14 0.93 8.03 0.41
CA GLU A 14 0.59 9.40 0.01
C GLU A 14 -0.76 9.82 0.59
N LYS A 15 -1.77 8.93 0.57
CA LYS A 15 -3.07 9.21 1.20
C LYS A 15 -2.97 9.35 2.72
N GLN A 16 -2.14 8.55 3.40
CA GLN A 16 -1.87 8.69 4.84
C GLN A 16 -1.08 9.96 5.22
N LYS A 17 -0.27 10.49 4.30
CA LYS A 17 0.51 11.72 4.54
C LYS A 17 -0.30 12.99 4.25
N ASN A 18 -1.03 12.99 3.14
CA ASN A 18 -1.77 14.15 2.67
C ASN A 18 -3.09 14.33 3.43
N HIS A 19 -3.57 13.28 4.09
CA HIS A 19 -4.73 13.34 4.95
C HIS A 19 -4.40 12.67 6.29
N GLN A 20 -4.90 13.20 7.41
CA GLN A 20 -4.75 12.59 8.75
C GLN A 20 -5.62 11.34 8.90
N TRP A 21 -5.56 10.47 7.92
CA TRP A 21 -6.24 9.19 7.85
C TRP A 21 -5.44 8.26 8.76
N GLY A 22 -5.79 8.28 10.05
CA GLY A 22 -5.15 7.45 11.06
C GLY A 22 -5.24 5.95 10.75
N SER A 23 -4.84 5.11 11.70
CA SER A 23 -4.79 3.65 11.55
C SER A 23 -6.12 3.01 11.08
N HIS A 24 -7.25 3.67 11.31
CA HIS A 24 -8.59 3.22 10.90
C HIS A 24 -8.80 3.21 9.37
N PHE A 25 -8.09 4.03 8.60
CA PHE A 25 -8.25 4.04 7.15
C PHE A 25 -7.83 2.71 6.51
N LEU A 26 -6.74 2.11 6.96
CA LEU A 26 -6.29 0.81 6.44
C LEU A 26 -7.27 -0.31 6.78
N GLU A 27 -7.96 -0.20 7.92
CA GLU A 27 -9.02 -1.14 8.32
C GLU A 27 -10.22 -1.02 7.40
N GLN A 28 -10.71 0.19 7.17
CA GLN A 28 -11.82 0.44 6.26
C GLN A 28 -11.48 0.02 4.83
N PHE A 29 -10.32 0.42 4.32
CA PHE A 29 -9.86 0.03 2.98
C PHE A 29 -9.72 -1.49 2.84
N SER A 30 -9.18 -2.16 3.86
CA SER A 30 -9.11 -3.62 3.88
C SER A 30 -10.49 -4.26 3.80
N HIS A 31 -11.47 -3.71 4.54
CA HIS A 31 -12.84 -4.20 4.53
C HIS A 31 -13.49 -4.01 3.15
N ASP A 32 -13.43 -2.79 2.62
CA ASP A 32 -14.05 -2.42 1.34
C ASP A 32 -13.49 -3.25 0.19
N MET A 33 -12.17 -3.43 0.12
CA MET A 33 -11.53 -4.20 -0.94
C MET A 33 -11.87 -5.69 -0.86
N ARG A 34 -11.98 -6.26 0.35
CA ARG A 34 -12.40 -7.66 0.52
C ARG A 34 -13.86 -7.88 0.14
N GLN A 35 -14.72 -6.88 0.35
CA GLN A 35 -16.12 -6.94 -0.06
C GLN A 35 -16.29 -6.76 -1.57
N ALA A 36 -15.58 -5.80 -2.16
CA ALA A 36 -15.65 -5.51 -3.58
C ALA A 36 -14.98 -6.58 -4.45
N LEU A 37 -13.95 -7.26 -3.92
CA LEU A 37 -13.13 -8.23 -4.65
C LEU A 37 -12.95 -9.52 -3.81
N PRO A 38 -14.02 -10.29 -3.55
CA PRO A 38 -13.96 -11.46 -2.65
C PRO A 38 -13.06 -12.59 -3.17
N GLU A 39 -12.91 -12.72 -4.49
CA GLU A 39 -12.02 -13.70 -5.13
C GLU A 39 -10.54 -13.32 -5.04
N MET A 40 -10.23 -12.05 -4.76
CA MET A 40 -8.85 -11.56 -4.71
C MET A 40 -8.29 -11.59 -3.29
N GLN A 41 -7.13 -12.24 -3.15
CA GLN A 41 -6.38 -12.28 -1.90
C GLN A 41 -5.41 -11.08 -1.81
N GLY A 42 -4.92 -10.81 -0.59
CA GLY A 42 -3.87 -9.80 -0.38
C GLY A 42 -4.37 -8.42 0.08
N PHE A 43 -5.67 -8.24 0.33
CA PHE A 43 -6.21 -6.99 0.88
C PHE A 43 -6.44 -7.02 2.40
N SER A 44 -5.67 -7.83 3.14
CA SER A 44 -5.69 -7.74 4.61
C SER A 44 -4.98 -6.47 5.07
N LYS A 45 -5.43 -5.86 6.16
CA LYS A 45 -4.76 -4.72 6.81
C LYS A 45 -3.24 -4.92 6.89
N ARG A 46 -2.81 -6.08 7.40
CA ARG A 46 -1.39 -6.44 7.52
C ARG A 46 -0.68 -6.45 6.16
N ASN A 47 -1.32 -6.99 5.12
CA ASN A 47 -0.71 -7.02 3.80
C ASN A 47 -0.60 -5.61 3.19
N LEU A 48 -1.58 -4.75 3.43
CA LEU A 48 -1.53 -3.33 3.02
C LEU A 48 -0.42 -2.56 3.75
N GLU A 49 -0.22 -2.82 5.04
CA GLU A 49 0.93 -2.28 5.80
C GLU A 49 2.27 -2.75 5.20
N TYR A 50 2.36 -4.03 4.81
CA TYR A 50 3.54 -4.56 4.11
C TYR A 50 3.73 -3.91 2.74
N MET A 51 2.67 -3.67 1.96
CA MET A 51 2.76 -2.95 0.69
C MET A 51 3.29 -1.53 0.89
N GLY A 52 2.83 -0.82 1.93
CA GLY A 52 3.38 0.48 2.29
C GLY A 52 4.87 0.40 2.65
N ARG A 53 5.27 -0.52 3.54
CA ARG A 53 6.69 -0.71 3.87
C ARG A 53 7.53 -1.08 2.65
N PHE A 54 7.03 -1.94 1.79
CA PHE A 54 7.66 -2.30 0.53
C PHE A 54 7.83 -1.07 -0.36
N ALA A 55 6.79 -0.26 -0.55
CA ALA A 55 6.87 0.97 -1.31
C ALA A 55 7.90 1.95 -0.73
N GLN A 56 8.01 2.09 0.60
CA GLN A 56 9.03 2.90 1.26
C GLN A 56 10.45 2.40 1.01
N LEU A 57 10.69 1.09 1.17
CA LEU A 57 12.00 0.48 0.99
C LEU A 57 12.50 0.63 -0.46
N PHE A 58 11.59 0.52 -1.43
CA PHE A 58 11.93 0.56 -2.85
C PHE A 58 11.73 1.93 -3.50
N ARG A 59 11.30 2.96 -2.73
CA ARG A 59 11.05 4.33 -3.22
C ARG A 59 12.25 4.92 -3.96
N ASN A 60 13.45 4.61 -3.50
CA ASN A 60 14.69 5.13 -4.07
C ASN A 60 15.26 4.24 -5.18
N CYS A 61 14.87 2.96 -5.24
CA CYS A 61 15.40 2.01 -6.23
C CYS A 61 14.68 2.08 -7.59
N LEU A 62 13.39 2.43 -7.61
CA LEU A 62 12.58 2.42 -8.84
C LEU A 62 12.57 3.75 -9.60
N GLY A 63 13.21 4.79 -9.05
CA GLY A 63 13.36 6.12 -9.66
C GLY A 63 14.64 6.34 -10.48
N GLY A 64 15.47 5.32 -10.69
CA GLY A 64 16.68 5.43 -11.51
C GLY A 64 17.89 6.12 -10.86
N THR A 65 17.83 6.47 -9.58
CA THR A 65 18.97 7.03 -8.84
C THR A 65 19.30 6.20 -7.61
N LEU A 66 20.36 5.40 -7.75
CA LEU A 66 21.16 4.71 -6.74
C LEU A 66 20.42 4.23 -5.48
N CYS A 67 20.19 2.91 -5.44
CA CYS A 67 20.29 2.19 -4.18
C CYS A 67 21.78 2.09 -3.80
N ALA A 68 22.19 2.86 -2.79
CA ALA A 68 23.44 2.69 -2.05
C ALA A 68 23.12 2.05 -0.70
#